data_AF-A0A836L1E1-F1
#
_entry.id   AF-A0A836L1E1-F1
#
_cell.length_a   1.000
_cell.length_b   1.000
_cell.length_c   1.000
_cell.angle_alpha   90.00
_cell.angle_beta   90.00
_cell.angle_gamma   90.00
#
_symmetry.space_group_name_H-M   'P 1'
#
loop_
_entity.id
_entity.type
_entity.pdbx_description
1 polymer ?
#
loop_
_entity_poly.entity_id
_entity_poly.type
_entity_poly.pdbx_seq_one_letter_code
_entity_poly.pdbx_strand_id
1 'polypeptide(L)'
;MISVERANQIAEAIEVPDWALSKSAALMYSCFGPAADAFESSVKLNFPALHVFVETWMRSNAHPFAKRLPYMNPWHCMASILAYFFLLLAFRVLCGFLCKFSCRRLGMVHNLGLHLLSLYMSLGLMISARGAGYSLWNNASGTSPAEWRIAKLLWLFYVSKVVEWLDTVIMLLKQNYRQVTFLHVYHHTTVFMLWWLATLTAPGGESYYSAMVNSGVHVVMYGYYFLTLLFPSGLVRNFLNNFKFVITKGQMCQFVFNCLQSAYDLGWVPRAELKYSVRLLKILFWYMISLLLLFGNFLVKNKKKSSQHHRADASTAAAANGDAVAKANGEKSSCGDGANAELDKIRSEHLKNEQTAHVKRLPRKSSIRTYGAQTVAADPFFRST
;
A
#
# COMPACT_ATOMS: atom_id res chain seq x y z
N MET A 1 -9.07 -32.23 12.68
CA MET A 1 -7.76 -31.89 12.05
C MET A 1 -7.32 -33.09 11.21
N ILE A 2 -6.69 -32.90 10.05
CA ILE A 2 -6.29 -34.05 9.20
C ILE A 2 -5.13 -34.85 9.82
N SER A 3 -5.12 -36.17 9.60
CA SER A 3 -4.02 -37.05 9.96
C SER A 3 -2.78 -36.76 9.11
N VAL A 4 -1.59 -37.12 9.60
CA VAL A 4 -0.32 -36.97 8.86
C VAL A 4 -0.39 -37.77 7.55
N GLU A 5 -0.81 -39.02 7.62
CA GLU A 5 -1.02 -39.90 6.46
C GLU A 5 -1.94 -39.27 5.40
N ARG A 6 -3.13 -38.80 5.80
CA ARG A 6 -4.05 -38.18 4.84
C ARG A 6 -3.53 -36.85 4.29
N ALA A 7 -2.76 -36.10 5.08
CA ALA A 7 -2.08 -34.91 4.60
C ALA A 7 -0.99 -35.25 3.57
N ASN A 8 -0.22 -36.33 3.78
CA ASN A 8 0.80 -36.77 2.83
C ASN A 8 0.19 -37.22 1.49
N GLN A 9 -0.87 -38.03 1.53
CA GLN A 9 -1.63 -38.44 0.33
C GLN A 9 -2.17 -37.24 -0.48
N ILE A 10 -2.67 -36.20 0.21
CA ILE A 10 -3.14 -34.98 -0.45
C ILE A 10 -1.95 -34.17 -0.98
N ALA A 11 -0.84 -34.08 -0.23
CA ALA A 11 0.38 -33.40 -0.65
C ALA A 11 0.98 -34.01 -1.95
N GLU A 12 0.93 -35.34 -2.08
CA GLU A 12 1.33 -36.09 -3.27
C GLU A 12 0.38 -35.84 -4.45
N ALA A 13 -0.93 -35.84 -4.20
CA ALA A 13 -1.94 -35.55 -5.24
C ALA A 13 -1.91 -34.11 -5.78
N ILE A 14 -1.34 -33.15 -5.04
CA ILE A 14 -1.19 -31.75 -5.45
C ILE A 14 0.27 -31.36 -5.76
N GLU A 15 1.20 -32.33 -5.76
CA GLU A 15 2.63 -32.09 -5.96
C GLU A 15 2.92 -31.58 -7.38
N VAL A 16 3.69 -30.48 -7.52
CA VAL A 16 4.17 -30.06 -8.85
C VAL A 16 5.08 -31.17 -9.40
N PRO A 17 4.75 -31.81 -10.54
CA PRO A 17 5.55 -32.92 -11.05
C PRO A 17 6.91 -32.43 -11.56
N ASP A 18 7.96 -33.23 -11.40
CA ASP A 18 9.34 -32.83 -11.76
C ASP A 18 9.48 -32.46 -13.26
N TRP A 19 8.62 -32.98 -14.16
CA TRP A 19 8.59 -32.55 -15.57
C TRP A 19 8.12 -31.10 -15.76
N ALA A 20 7.27 -30.58 -14.88
CA ALA A 20 6.82 -29.20 -14.95
C ALA A 20 7.90 -28.24 -14.43
N LEU A 21 8.71 -28.68 -13.45
CA LEU A 21 9.93 -27.96 -13.04
C LEU A 21 10.93 -27.91 -14.20
N SER A 22 11.22 -29.04 -14.87
CA SER A 22 12.20 -29.04 -15.97
C SER A 22 11.71 -28.27 -17.21
N LYS A 23 10.41 -28.30 -17.56
CA LYS A 23 9.87 -27.46 -18.64
C LYS A 23 9.87 -25.97 -18.30
N SER A 24 9.51 -25.57 -17.08
CA SER A 24 9.56 -24.16 -16.67
C SER A 24 10.99 -23.64 -16.54
N ALA A 25 11.94 -24.49 -16.12
CA ALA A 25 13.37 -24.22 -16.17
C ALA A 25 13.88 -23.96 -17.60
N ALA A 26 13.56 -24.86 -18.53
CA ALA A 26 13.97 -24.75 -19.93
C ALA A 26 13.40 -23.48 -20.59
N LEU A 27 12.14 -23.12 -20.27
CA LEU A 27 11.54 -21.87 -20.73
C LEU A 27 12.27 -20.64 -20.18
N MET A 28 12.48 -20.56 -18.86
CA MET A 28 13.20 -19.42 -18.26
C MET A 28 14.65 -19.31 -18.78
N TYR A 29 15.33 -20.43 -18.96
CA TYR A 29 16.66 -20.47 -19.56
C TYR A 29 16.63 -20.01 -21.03
N SER A 30 15.63 -20.41 -21.83
CA SER A 30 15.51 -19.94 -23.22
C SER A 30 15.28 -18.43 -23.34
N CYS A 31 14.62 -17.81 -22.35
CA CYS A 31 14.36 -16.37 -22.31
C CYS A 31 15.53 -15.55 -21.75
N PHE A 32 16.26 -16.06 -20.75
CA PHE A 32 17.19 -15.26 -19.95
C PHE A 32 18.58 -15.88 -19.73
N GLY A 33 18.71 -17.20 -19.93
CA GLY A 33 19.95 -17.97 -19.74
C GLY A 33 21.15 -17.36 -20.48
N PRO A 34 21.12 -17.22 -21.81
CA PRO A 34 22.23 -16.68 -22.59
C PRO A 34 22.75 -15.31 -22.11
N ALA A 35 21.87 -14.44 -21.61
CA ALA A 35 22.26 -13.14 -21.06
C ALA A 35 22.90 -13.28 -19.66
N ALA A 36 22.40 -14.20 -18.83
CA ALA A 36 22.94 -14.49 -17.51
C ALA A 36 24.27 -15.26 -17.58
N ASP A 37 24.45 -16.15 -18.57
CA ASP A 37 25.68 -16.90 -18.82
C ASP A 37 26.77 -15.99 -19.42
N ALA A 38 26.39 -15.00 -20.25
CA ALA A 38 27.29 -13.94 -20.69
C ALA A 38 27.73 -13.04 -19.51
N PHE A 39 26.84 -12.76 -18.56
CA PHE A 39 27.19 -12.07 -17.32
C PHE A 39 28.13 -12.90 -16.44
N GLU A 40 27.86 -14.18 -16.22
CA GLU A 40 28.75 -15.11 -15.52
C GLU A 40 30.14 -15.15 -16.18
N SER A 41 30.19 -15.29 -17.51
CA SER A 41 31.43 -15.30 -18.29
C SER A 41 32.23 -14.00 -18.13
N SER A 42 31.54 -12.86 -18.11
CA SER A 42 32.17 -11.54 -17.86
C SER A 42 32.72 -11.44 -16.44
N VAL A 43 31.99 -11.90 -15.41
CA VAL A 43 32.49 -11.91 -14.02
C VAL A 43 33.67 -12.89 -13.87
N LYS A 44 33.62 -14.04 -14.54
CA LYS A 44 34.70 -15.04 -14.54
C LYS A 44 35.99 -14.52 -15.17
N LEU A 45 35.89 -13.72 -16.23
CA LEU A 45 37.02 -13.09 -16.91
C LEU A 45 37.61 -11.92 -16.10
N ASN A 46 36.77 -11.01 -15.60
CA ASN A 46 37.22 -9.77 -14.96
C ASN A 46 37.48 -9.92 -13.44
N PHE A 47 36.83 -10.87 -12.78
CA PHE A 47 36.90 -11.08 -11.33
C PHE A 47 37.04 -12.57 -10.94
N PRO A 48 38.04 -13.31 -11.48
CA PRO A 48 38.15 -14.76 -11.30
C PRO A 48 38.22 -15.20 -9.82
N ALA A 49 38.87 -14.43 -8.95
CA ALA A 49 38.92 -14.72 -7.51
C ALA A 49 37.54 -14.65 -6.84
N LEU A 50 36.70 -13.66 -7.20
CA LEU A 50 35.31 -13.57 -6.73
C LEU A 50 34.48 -14.74 -7.26
N HIS A 51 34.67 -15.10 -8.53
CA HIS A 51 33.98 -16.23 -9.14
C HIS A 51 34.28 -17.54 -8.41
N VAL A 52 35.56 -17.85 -8.18
CA VAL A 52 35.99 -19.05 -7.44
C VAL A 52 35.50 -19.03 -6.00
N PHE A 53 35.53 -17.88 -5.32
CA PHE A 53 34.99 -17.75 -3.96
C PHE A 53 33.50 -18.10 -3.88
N VAL A 54 32.67 -17.52 -4.78
CA VAL A 54 31.22 -17.75 -4.80
C VAL A 54 30.90 -19.22 -5.13
N GLU A 55 31.59 -19.82 -6.10
CA GLU A 55 31.44 -21.24 -6.45
C GLU A 55 31.84 -22.18 -5.30
N THR A 56 32.98 -21.95 -4.65
CA THR A 56 33.43 -22.76 -3.51
C THR A 56 32.52 -22.60 -2.30
N TRP A 57 32.00 -21.38 -2.06
CA TRP A 57 31.01 -21.13 -1.02
C TRP A 57 29.70 -21.86 -1.32
N MET A 58 29.18 -21.77 -2.55
CA MET A 58 28.00 -22.50 -2.99
C MET A 58 28.14 -24.01 -2.76
N ARG A 59 29.20 -24.62 -3.29
CA ARG A 59 29.42 -26.08 -3.21
C ARG A 59 29.51 -26.58 -1.77
N SER A 60 30.03 -25.76 -0.86
CA SER A 60 30.15 -26.05 0.59
C SER A 60 28.89 -25.75 1.41
N ASN A 61 27.88 -25.06 0.86
CA ASN A 61 26.67 -24.65 1.60
C ASN A 61 25.35 -25.13 0.95
N ALA A 62 25.38 -25.65 -0.28
CA ALA A 62 24.19 -26.08 -1.01
C ALA A 62 23.61 -27.39 -0.44
N HIS A 63 22.31 -27.37 -0.13
CA HIS A 63 21.54 -28.55 0.28
C HIS A 63 21.45 -29.57 -0.87
N PRO A 64 21.39 -30.89 -0.61
CA PRO A 64 21.29 -31.90 -1.68
C PRO A 64 20.16 -31.66 -2.68
N PHE A 65 19.02 -31.12 -2.23
CA PHE A 65 17.89 -30.78 -3.09
C PHE A 65 18.15 -29.59 -4.01
N ALA A 66 19.01 -28.63 -3.64
CA ALA A 66 19.27 -27.45 -4.47
C ALA A 66 19.86 -27.79 -5.84
N LYS A 67 20.58 -28.93 -5.96
CA LYS A 67 21.10 -29.45 -7.24
C LYS A 67 20.01 -29.96 -8.20
N ARG A 68 18.81 -30.27 -7.69
CA ARG A 68 17.63 -30.68 -8.48
C ARG A 68 16.70 -29.52 -8.80
N LEU A 69 16.91 -28.36 -8.18
CA LEU A 69 16.08 -27.17 -8.35
C LEU A 69 16.69 -26.26 -9.43
N PRO A 70 15.92 -25.82 -10.43
CA PRO A 70 16.42 -24.95 -11.48
C PRO A 70 16.56 -23.49 -10.99
N TYR A 71 17.29 -22.66 -11.74
CA TYR A 71 17.46 -21.22 -11.42
C TYR A 71 18.17 -20.93 -10.08
N MET A 72 18.96 -21.89 -9.59
CA MET A 72 19.75 -21.76 -8.35
C MET A 72 21.16 -21.19 -8.58
N ASN A 73 21.55 -20.90 -9.82
CA ASN A 73 22.85 -20.27 -10.13
C ASN A 73 22.94 -18.84 -9.52
N PRO A 74 24.00 -18.50 -8.76
CA PRO A 74 24.18 -17.20 -8.10
C PRO A 74 24.30 -16.05 -9.10
N TRP A 75 24.93 -16.28 -10.25
CA TRP A 75 25.12 -15.29 -11.30
C TRP A 75 23.80 -15.01 -12.02
N HIS A 76 22.94 -16.02 -12.20
CA HIS A 76 21.57 -15.83 -12.69
C HIS A 76 20.73 -15.01 -11.71
N CYS A 77 20.81 -15.31 -10.40
CA CYS A 77 20.16 -14.51 -9.35
C CYS A 77 20.66 -13.05 -9.34
N MET A 78 21.97 -12.83 -9.44
CA MET A 78 22.55 -11.48 -9.44
C MET A 78 22.23 -10.71 -10.74
N ALA A 79 22.31 -11.35 -11.90
CA ALA A 79 21.90 -10.77 -13.18
C ALA A 79 20.43 -10.33 -13.16
N SER A 80 19.54 -11.11 -12.53
CA SER A 80 18.12 -10.76 -12.36
C SER A 80 17.95 -9.46 -11.55
N ILE A 81 18.68 -9.33 -10.44
CA ILE A 81 18.64 -8.12 -9.59
C ILE A 81 19.16 -6.90 -10.36
N LEU A 82 20.25 -7.05 -11.11
CA LEU A 82 20.80 -5.99 -11.96
C LEU A 82 19.83 -5.60 -13.08
N ALA A 83 19.20 -6.57 -13.74
CA ALA A 83 18.17 -6.33 -14.76
C ALA A 83 16.95 -5.60 -14.19
N TYR A 84 16.50 -5.93 -12.98
CA TYR A 84 15.43 -5.22 -12.28
C TYR A 84 15.81 -3.76 -12.00
N PHE A 85 17.00 -3.49 -11.46
CA PHE A 85 17.47 -2.12 -11.24
C PHE A 85 17.67 -1.34 -12.55
N PHE A 86 18.18 -1.98 -13.60
CA PHE A 86 18.29 -1.39 -14.94
C PHE A 86 16.90 -1.01 -15.48
N LEU A 87 15.90 -1.87 -15.31
CA LEU A 87 14.52 -1.59 -15.74
C LEU A 87 13.92 -0.38 -15.00
N LEU A 88 14.15 -0.26 -13.68
CA LEU A 88 13.76 0.94 -12.91
C LEU A 88 14.41 2.21 -13.46
N LEU A 89 15.72 2.16 -13.76
CA LEU A 89 16.47 3.30 -14.28
C LEU A 89 16.03 3.67 -15.70
N ALA A 90 15.87 2.69 -16.58
CA ALA A 90 15.43 2.89 -17.96
C ALA A 90 14.04 3.55 -18.01
N PHE A 91 13.06 3.04 -17.26
CA PHE A 91 11.75 3.70 -17.16
C PHE A 91 11.83 5.09 -16.52
N ARG A 92 12.75 5.32 -15.57
CA ARG A 92 12.93 6.65 -14.95
C ARG A 92 13.57 7.67 -15.89
N VAL A 93 14.42 7.25 -16.82
CA VAL A 93 15.05 8.12 -17.86
C VAL A 93 14.09 8.34 -19.03
N LEU A 94 13.40 7.29 -19.50
CA LEU A 94 12.38 7.37 -20.57
C LEU A 94 11.05 8.01 -20.10
N CYS A 95 10.95 8.42 -18.83
CA CYS A 95 9.80 9.08 -18.23
C CYS A 95 9.58 10.48 -18.83
N GLY A 96 8.79 10.53 -19.89
CA GLY A 96 8.45 11.73 -20.66
C GLY A 96 8.16 11.38 -22.12
N PHE A 97 8.88 10.40 -22.66
CA PHE A 97 8.67 9.87 -24.01
C PHE A 97 7.64 8.73 -24.07
N LEU A 98 7.46 8.00 -22.97
CA LEU A 98 6.50 6.89 -22.89
C LEU A 98 5.07 7.40 -22.61
N CYS A 99 4.12 7.03 -23.46
CA CYS A 99 2.69 7.23 -23.21
C CYS A 99 2.18 6.42 -22.00
N LYS A 100 1.04 6.84 -21.43
CA LYS A 100 0.41 6.17 -20.28
C LYS A 100 -0.45 4.99 -20.72
N PHE A 101 -0.07 3.76 -20.37
CA PHE A 101 -0.76 2.55 -20.85
C PHE A 101 -1.93 2.12 -19.96
N SER A 102 -3.06 1.75 -20.59
CA SER A 102 -4.25 1.21 -19.91
C SER A 102 -4.08 -0.26 -19.52
N CYS A 103 -3.21 -0.53 -18.55
CA CYS A 103 -2.83 -1.89 -18.11
C CYS A 103 -3.93 -2.61 -17.30
N ARG A 104 -5.23 -2.35 -17.54
CA ARG A 104 -6.34 -2.98 -16.77
C ARG A 104 -6.42 -4.48 -16.99
N ARG A 105 -6.43 -4.95 -18.25
CA ARG A 105 -6.50 -6.39 -18.58
C ARG A 105 -5.26 -7.14 -18.08
N LEU A 106 -4.07 -6.62 -18.37
CA LEU A 106 -2.79 -7.14 -17.86
C LEU A 106 -2.81 -7.24 -16.32
N GLY A 107 -3.20 -6.16 -15.64
CA GLY A 107 -3.33 -6.14 -14.19
C GLY A 107 -4.33 -7.17 -13.65
N MET A 108 -5.48 -7.38 -14.32
CA MET A 108 -6.46 -8.39 -13.90
C MET A 108 -5.90 -9.81 -14.01
N VAL A 109 -5.30 -10.16 -15.15
CA VAL A 109 -4.69 -11.50 -15.36
C VAL A 109 -3.55 -11.74 -14.38
N HIS A 110 -2.67 -10.74 -14.21
CA HIS A 110 -1.53 -10.79 -13.29
C HIS A 110 -1.95 -10.96 -11.82
N ASN A 111 -2.88 -10.15 -11.33
CA ASN A 111 -3.35 -10.25 -9.94
C ASN A 111 -4.16 -11.53 -9.70
N LEU A 112 -4.91 -12.04 -10.69
CA LEU A 112 -5.59 -13.33 -10.57
C LEU A 112 -4.57 -14.48 -10.54
N GLY A 113 -3.56 -14.45 -11.41
CA GLY A 113 -2.48 -15.44 -11.45
C GLY A 113 -1.71 -15.50 -10.14
N LEU A 114 -1.29 -14.35 -9.59
CA LEU A 114 -0.60 -14.30 -8.30
C LEU A 114 -1.50 -14.65 -7.11
N HIS A 115 -2.80 -14.34 -7.15
CA HIS A 115 -3.76 -14.80 -6.14
C HIS A 115 -3.86 -16.33 -6.11
N LEU A 116 -4.02 -16.98 -7.27
CA LEU A 116 -4.13 -18.44 -7.39
C LEU A 116 -2.79 -19.14 -7.07
N LEU A 117 -1.66 -18.59 -7.53
CA LEU A 117 -0.33 -19.10 -7.20
C LEU A 117 -0.05 -19.00 -5.69
N SER A 118 -0.40 -17.88 -5.07
CA SER A 118 -0.28 -17.71 -3.61
C SER A 118 -1.19 -18.68 -2.84
N LEU A 119 -2.37 -18.98 -3.36
CA LEU A 119 -3.30 -19.94 -2.74
C LEU A 119 -2.73 -21.36 -2.81
N TYR A 120 -2.21 -21.74 -3.97
CA TYR A 120 -1.52 -23.01 -4.15
C TYR A 120 -0.29 -23.15 -3.23
N MET A 121 0.58 -22.13 -3.17
CA MET A 121 1.76 -22.17 -2.28
C MET A 121 1.37 -22.20 -0.80
N SER A 122 0.38 -21.41 -0.38
CA SER A 122 -0.07 -21.35 1.02
C SER A 122 -0.69 -22.68 1.48
N LEU A 123 -1.61 -23.24 0.71
CA LEU A 123 -2.27 -24.51 1.06
C LEU A 123 -1.32 -25.69 0.86
N GLY A 124 -0.53 -25.68 -0.22
CA GLY A 124 0.47 -26.69 -0.52
C GLY A 124 1.52 -26.82 0.59
N LEU A 125 2.07 -25.70 1.09
CA LEU A 125 3.02 -25.72 2.20
C LEU A 125 2.37 -26.19 3.51
N MET A 126 1.16 -25.74 3.81
CA MET A 126 0.41 -26.18 5.01
C MET A 126 0.16 -27.69 5.01
N ILE A 127 -0.26 -28.24 3.87
CA ILE A 127 -0.57 -29.68 3.71
C ILE A 127 0.73 -30.50 3.66
N SER A 128 1.75 -30.04 2.93
CA SER A 128 3.04 -30.76 2.80
C SER A 128 3.80 -30.80 4.13
N ALA A 129 3.84 -29.70 4.89
CA ALA A 129 4.44 -29.68 6.23
C ALA A 129 3.69 -30.63 7.18
N ARG A 130 2.35 -30.68 7.12
CA ARG A 130 1.57 -31.64 7.90
C ARG A 130 1.81 -33.10 7.47
N GLY A 131 2.05 -33.36 6.19
CA GLY A 131 2.44 -34.67 5.66
C GLY A 131 3.87 -35.08 6.04
N ALA A 132 4.80 -34.13 6.09
CA ALA A 132 6.18 -34.31 6.58
C ALA A 132 6.29 -34.41 8.11
N GLY A 133 5.17 -34.34 8.84
CA GLY A 133 5.15 -34.42 10.31
C GLY A 133 5.72 -33.19 11.03
N TYR A 134 5.87 -32.05 10.35
CA TYR A 134 6.45 -30.84 10.92
C TYR A 134 5.63 -30.30 12.12
N SER A 135 6.35 -29.84 13.14
CA SER A 135 5.85 -29.06 14.27
C SER A 135 5.70 -27.58 13.90
N LEU A 136 5.19 -26.74 14.81
CA LEU A 136 5.13 -25.29 14.60
C LEU A 136 6.50 -24.59 14.73
N TRP A 137 7.48 -25.26 15.35
CA TRP A 137 8.80 -24.75 15.71
C TRP A 137 9.88 -25.82 15.51
N ASN A 138 11.15 -25.41 15.42
CA ASN A 138 12.35 -26.27 15.38
C ASN A 138 12.30 -27.45 14.39
N ASN A 139 11.88 -27.20 13.16
CA ASN A 139 11.82 -28.19 12.08
C ASN A 139 13.16 -28.32 11.34
N ALA A 140 13.58 -29.55 11.07
CA ALA A 140 14.76 -29.86 10.26
C ALA A 140 14.53 -29.55 8.77
N SER A 141 15.59 -29.22 8.04
CA SER A 141 15.59 -29.28 6.55
C SER A 141 16.23 -30.59 6.10
N GLY A 142 15.48 -31.70 6.21
CA GLY A 142 15.91 -33.03 5.82
C GLY A 142 15.84 -33.28 4.31
N THR A 143 15.94 -34.56 3.93
CA THR A 143 16.02 -35.03 2.53
C THR A 143 14.94 -36.07 2.20
N SER A 144 13.86 -36.16 2.99
CA SER A 144 12.77 -37.12 2.76
C SER A 144 11.90 -36.75 1.54
N PRO A 145 11.11 -37.70 0.97
CA PRO A 145 10.19 -37.39 -0.13
C PRO A 145 9.14 -36.32 0.21
N ALA A 146 8.65 -36.30 1.46
CA ALA A 146 7.73 -35.27 1.94
C ALA A 146 8.39 -33.88 2.01
N GLU A 147 9.69 -33.83 2.29
CA GLU A 147 10.47 -32.58 2.28
C GLU A 147 10.86 -32.15 0.87
N TRP A 148 10.95 -33.07 -0.11
CA TRP A 148 11.11 -32.68 -1.52
C TRP A 148 9.88 -31.89 -2.03
N ARG A 149 8.67 -32.23 -1.58
CA ARG A 149 7.46 -31.41 -1.83
C ARG A 149 7.60 -29.99 -1.27
N ILE A 150 8.05 -29.87 -0.02
CA ILE A 150 8.29 -28.57 0.62
C ILE A 150 9.38 -27.80 -0.14
N ALA A 151 10.49 -28.44 -0.50
CA ALA A 151 11.58 -27.84 -1.27
C ALA A 151 11.11 -27.27 -2.63
N LYS A 152 10.27 -28.02 -3.36
CA LYS A 152 9.67 -27.54 -4.63
C LYS A 152 8.71 -26.37 -4.42
N LEU A 153 7.94 -26.35 -3.33
CA LEU A 153 7.04 -25.23 -3.00
C LEU A 153 7.82 -23.98 -2.56
N LEU A 154 8.93 -24.14 -1.83
CA LEU A 154 9.82 -23.04 -1.44
C LEU A 154 10.63 -22.50 -2.63
N TRP A 155 11.01 -23.37 -3.57
CA TRP A 155 11.55 -22.95 -4.87
C TRP A 155 10.52 -22.17 -5.69
N LEU A 156 9.28 -22.66 -5.78
CA LEU A 156 8.19 -21.96 -6.47
C LEU A 156 7.93 -20.60 -5.83
N PHE A 157 8.00 -20.51 -4.51
CA PHE A 157 7.91 -19.26 -3.75
C PHE A 157 9.08 -18.32 -4.06
N TYR A 158 10.32 -18.81 -4.14
CA TYR A 158 11.48 -18.03 -4.57
C TYR A 158 11.29 -17.46 -5.99
N VAL A 159 10.95 -18.31 -6.97
CA VAL A 159 10.76 -17.90 -8.37
C VAL A 159 9.54 -16.99 -8.54
N SER A 160 8.50 -17.12 -7.69
CA SER A 160 7.35 -16.20 -7.69
C SER A 160 7.77 -14.75 -7.53
N LYS A 161 8.90 -14.45 -6.87
CA LYS A 161 9.35 -13.07 -6.63
C LYS A 161 9.84 -12.36 -7.88
N VAL A 162 10.27 -13.11 -8.92
CA VAL A 162 10.51 -12.57 -10.26
C VAL A 162 9.19 -12.19 -10.95
N VAL A 163 8.13 -12.98 -10.74
CA VAL A 163 6.78 -12.67 -11.24
C VAL A 163 6.20 -11.46 -10.51
N GLU A 164 6.39 -11.36 -9.19
CA GLU A 164 5.98 -10.19 -8.39
C GLU A 164 6.68 -8.89 -8.83
N TRP A 165 7.86 -8.92 -9.46
CA TRP A 165 8.46 -7.71 -10.06
C TRP A 165 7.60 -7.10 -11.19
N LEU A 166 6.69 -7.87 -11.81
CA LEU A 166 5.72 -7.32 -12.77
C LEU A 166 4.73 -6.35 -12.12
N ASP A 167 4.53 -6.39 -10.79
CA ASP A 167 3.79 -5.33 -10.08
C ASP A 167 4.46 -3.97 -10.31
N THR A 168 5.79 -3.93 -10.20
CA THR A 168 6.59 -2.74 -10.45
C THR A 168 6.50 -2.31 -11.92
N VAL A 169 6.56 -3.26 -12.87
CA VAL A 169 6.41 -2.96 -14.31
C VAL A 169 5.03 -2.36 -14.61
N ILE A 170 3.97 -2.91 -14.02
CA ILE A 170 2.59 -2.39 -14.16
C ILE A 170 2.46 -1.00 -13.50
N MET A 171 3.14 -0.73 -12.38
CA MET A 171 3.20 0.62 -11.80
C MET A 171 3.89 1.62 -12.74
N LEU A 172 5.02 1.24 -13.35
CA LEU A 172 5.80 2.07 -14.26
C LEU A 172 5.06 2.36 -15.57
N LEU A 173 4.46 1.35 -16.22
CA LEU A 173 3.65 1.50 -17.44
C LEU A 173 2.40 2.38 -17.23
N LYS A 174 1.85 2.39 -16.01
CA LYS A 174 0.76 3.29 -15.58
C LYS A 174 1.25 4.67 -15.12
N GLN A 175 2.56 4.93 -15.19
CA GLN A 175 3.26 6.13 -14.69
C GLN A 175 3.00 6.43 -13.19
N ASN A 176 2.70 5.40 -12.40
CA ASN A 176 2.36 5.53 -10.99
C ASN A 176 3.59 5.45 -10.07
N TYR A 177 4.61 6.26 -10.36
CA TYR A 177 5.88 6.30 -9.61
C TYR A 177 5.71 6.53 -8.11
N ARG A 178 4.57 7.10 -7.67
CA ARG A 178 4.21 7.25 -6.25
C ARG A 178 4.04 5.92 -5.50
N GLN A 179 3.84 4.80 -6.19
CA GLN A 179 3.78 3.46 -5.61
C GLN A 179 5.16 2.77 -5.54
N VAL A 180 6.08 3.11 -6.45
CA VAL A 180 7.46 2.58 -6.50
C VAL A 180 8.31 3.27 -5.44
N THR A 181 8.01 2.98 -4.17
CA THR A 181 8.69 3.55 -3.00
C THR A 181 9.99 2.82 -2.66
N PHE A 182 10.84 3.44 -1.83
CA PHE A 182 12.02 2.75 -1.28
C PHE A 182 11.65 1.42 -0.61
N LEU A 183 10.57 1.37 0.18
CA LEU A 183 10.10 0.13 0.81
C LEU A 183 9.72 -0.94 -0.22
N HIS A 184 9.04 -0.55 -1.31
CA HIS A 184 8.69 -1.45 -2.42
C HIS A 184 9.95 -2.07 -3.05
N VAL A 185 10.90 -1.23 -3.48
CA VAL A 185 12.13 -1.69 -4.14
C VAL A 185 13.01 -2.49 -3.18
N TYR A 186 13.19 -2.02 -1.93
CA TYR A 186 13.91 -2.74 -0.89
C TYR A 186 13.33 -4.14 -0.68
N HIS A 187 12.01 -4.25 -0.48
CA HIS A 187 11.37 -5.53 -0.24
C HIS A 187 11.50 -6.47 -1.45
N HIS A 188 11.09 -6.05 -2.64
CA HIS A 188 11.09 -6.91 -3.83
C HIS A 188 12.51 -7.36 -4.26
N THR A 189 13.55 -6.56 -4.04
CA THR A 189 14.94 -7.00 -4.28
C THR A 189 15.44 -7.93 -3.17
N THR A 190 15.27 -7.56 -1.90
CA THR A 190 15.82 -8.35 -0.78
C THR A 190 15.09 -9.69 -0.61
N VAL A 191 13.77 -9.75 -0.78
CA VAL A 191 13.02 -11.00 -0.64
C VAL A 191 13.49 -12.05 -1.66
N PHE A 192 13.71 -11.66 -2.92
CA PHE A 192 14.23 -12.56 -3.95
C PHE A 192 15.62 -13.11 -3.59
N MET A 193 16.57 -12.24 -3.20
CA MET A 193 17.92 -12.64 -2.79
C MET A 193 17.92 -13.54 -1.53
N LEU A 194 17.11 -13.23 -0.53
CA LEU A 194 17.01 -13.99 0.71
C LEU A 194 16.37 -15.37 0.50
N TRP A 195 15.41 -15.48 -0.42
CA TRP A 195 14.79 -16.76 -0.75
C TRP A 195 15.63 -17.62 -1.70
N TRP A 196 16.48 -17.02 -2.56
CA TRP A 196 17.56 -17.77 -3.21
C TRP A 196 18.49 -18.42 -2.17
N LEU A 197 18.96 -17.63 -1.19
CA LEU A 197 19.86 -18.10 -0.12
C LEU A 197 19.21 -19.19 0.75
N ALA A 198 17.94 -19.03 1.12
CA ALA A 198 17.20 -20.03 1.89
C ALA A 198 17.02 -21.34 1.10
N THR A 199 16.50 -21.26 -0.12
CA THR A 199 16.27 -22.44 -0.99
C THR A 199 17.58 -23.13 -1.40
N LEU A 200 18.70 -22.41 -1.49
CA LEU A 200 20.02 -23.00 -1.73
C LEU A 200 20.50 -23.81 -0.52
N THR A 201 20.34 -23.28 0.69
CA THR A 201 21.07 -23.80 1.88
C THR A 201 20.21 -24.64 2.84
N ALA A 202 18.90 -24.43 2.87
CA ALA A 202 17.93 -25.22 3.62
C ALA A 202 16.50 -25.07 3.04
N PRO A 203 16.17 -25.71 1.89
CA PRO A 203 14.85 -25.69 1.27
C PRO A 203 13.84 -26.57 2.03
N GLY A 204 13.62 -26.28 3.31
CA GLY A 204 12.78 -27.03 4.23
C GLY A 204 12.79 -26.42 5.62
N GLY A 205 12.44 -27.20 6.63
CA GLY A 205 12.42 -26.78 8.03
C GLY A 205 11.62 -25.51 8.27
N GLU A 206 12.06 -24.68 9.22
CA GLU A 206 11.36 -23.46 9.65
C GLU A 206 10.97 -22.48 8.54
N SER A 207 11.67 -22.50 7.39
CA SER A 207 11.31 -21.62 6.27
C SER A 207 9.91 -21.90 5.71
N TYR A 208 9.36 -23.11 5.90
CA TYR A 208 8.00 -23.47 5.48
C TYR A 208 6.96 -22.46 6.01
N TYR A 209 7.07 -22.05 7.28
CA TYR A 209 6.09 -21.18 7.94
C TYR A 209 6.11 -19.78 7.35
N SER A 210 7.30 -19.19 7.20
CA SER A 210 7.44 -17.84 6.64
C SER A 210 6.95 -17.75 5.18
N ALA A 211 7.17 -18.78 4.37
CA ALA A 211 6.65 -18.83 3.00
C ALA A 211 5.14 -19.09 2.96
N MET A 212 4.63 -19.99 3.82
CA MET A 212 3.21 -20.30 3.96
C MET A 212 2.40 -19.06 4.36
N VAL A 213 2.82 -18.35 5.42
CA VAL A 213 2.10 -17.16 5.90
C VAL A 213 2.26 -15.98 4.93
N ASN A 214 3.42 -15.78 4.29
CA ASN A 214 3.53 -14.78 3.23
C ASN A 214 2.57 -15.07 2.07
N SER A 215 2.52 -16.31 1.61
CA SER A 215 1.60 -16.75 0.57
C SER A 215 0.14 -16.50 0.98
N GLY A 216 -0.25 -16.86 2.21
CA GLY A 216 -1.58 -16.59 2.75
C GLY A 216 -1.95 -15.10 2.78
N VAL A 217 -1.01 -14.21 3.12
CA VAL A 217 -1.22 -12.76 3.04
C VAL A 217 -1.28 -12.27 1.58
N HIS A 218 -0.47 -12.85 0.69
CA HIS A 218 -0.46 -12.53 -0.75
C HIS A 218 -1.77 -12.97 -1.44
N VAL A 219 -2.41 -14.08 -1.03
CA VAL A 219 -3.78 -14.44 -1.45
C VAL A 219 -4.75 -13.28 -1.22
N VAL A 220 -4.76 -12.72 -0.01
CA VAL A 220 -5.67 -11.62 0.36
C VAL A 220 -5.30 -10.34 -0.38
N MET A 221 -4.01 -10.03 -0.52
CA MET A 221 -3.53 -8.82 -1.20
C MET A 221 -3.85 -8.83 -2.70
N TYR A 222 -3.47 -9.89 -3.42
CA TYR A 222 -3.70 -9.99 -4.86
C TYR A 222 -5.18 -10.21 -5.19
N GLY A 223 -5.92 -10.92 -4.34
CA GLY A 223 -7.39 -11.02 -4.43
C GLY A 223 -8.06 -9.65 -4.34
N TYR A 224 -7.66 -8.82 -3.36
CA TYR A 224 -8.15 -7.44 -3.23
C TYR A 224 -7.84 -6.57 -4.46
N TYR A 225 -6.62 -6.68 -5.02
CA TYR A 225 -6.23 -5.91 -6.20
C TYR A 225 -6.94 -6.40 -7.48
N PHE A 226 -7.13 -7.71 -7.64
CA PHE A 226 -7.95 -8.29 -8.72
C PHE A 226 -9.40 -7.78 -8.64
N LEU A 227 -10.05 -7.92 -7.48
CA LEU A 227 -11.43 -7.47 -7.27
C LEU A 227 -11.57 -5.94 -7.45
N THR A 228 -10.55 -5.16 -7.08
CA THR A 228 -10.47 -3.71 -7.34
C THR A 228 -10.45 -3.37 -8.83
N LEU A 229 -9.84 -4.22 -9.67
CA LEU A 229 -9.80 -4.03 -11.13
C LEU A 229 -11.04 -4.60 -11.83
N LEU A 230 -11.68 -5.62 -11.26
CA LEU A 230 -12.93 -6.21 -11.74
C LEU A 230 -14.13 -5.29 -11.46
N PHE A 231 -14.26 -4.81 -10.22
CA PHE A 231 -15.35 -3.94 -9.74
C PHE A 231 -14.83 -2.51 -9.49
N PRO A 232 -14.81 -1.62 -10.51
CA PRO A 232 -14.26 -0.27 -10.39
C PRO A 232 -15.13 0.70 -9.57
N SER A 233 -16.42 0.39 -9.40
CA SER A 233 -17.44 1.20 -8.73
C SER A 233 -18.50 0.31 -8.06
N GLY A 234 -19.45 0.91 -7.32
CA GLY A 234 -20.55 0.21 -6.65
C GLY A 234 -20.21 -0.35 -5.26
N LEU A 235 -21.14 -1.12 -4.68
CA LEU A 235 -21.07 -1.59 -3.28
C LEU A 235 -19.80 -2.40 -2.98
N VAL A 236 -19.40 -3.30 -3.88
CA VAL A 236 -18.18 -4.10 -3.75
C VAL A 236 -16.94 -3.21 -3.70
N ARG A 237 -16.87 -2.15 -4.51
CA ARG A 237 -15.77 -1.19 -4.49
C ARG A 237 -15.68 -0.45 -3.15
N ASN A 238 -16.82 -0.06 -2.59
CA ASN A 238 -16.90 0.65 -1.31
C ASN A 238 -16.47 -0.26 -0.14
N PHE A 239 -16.91 -1.53 -0.13
CA PHE A 239 -16.44 -2.53 0.83
C PHE A 239 -14.92 -2.74 0.74
N LEU A 240 -14.37 -2.92 -0.48
CA LEU A 240 -12.94 -3.09 -0.70
C LEU A 240 -12.12 -1.88 -0.19
N ASN A 241 -12.58 -0.65 -0.45
CA ASN A 241 -11.89 0.57 0.02
C ASN A 241 -11.65 0.55 1.55
N ASN A 242 -12.64 0.07 2.31
CA ASN A 242 -12.49 -0.13 3.76
C ASN A 242 -11.57 -1.31 4.09
N PHE A 243 -11.67 -2.44 3.37
CA PHE A 243 -10.89 -3.65 3.63
C PHE A 243 -9.35 -3.46 3.53
N LYS A 244 -8.88 -2.38 2.90
CA LYS A 244 -7.45 -2.04 2.76
C LYS A 244 -6.67 -2.04 4.08
N PHE A 245 -7.27 -1.66 5.22
CA PHE A 245 -6.56 -1.71 6.51
C PHE A 245 -6.27 -3.14 6.98
N VAL A 246 -7.13 -4.11 6.64
CA VAL A 246 -7.01 -5.52 7.03
C VAL A 246 -5.74 -6.12 6.41
N ILE A 247 -5.50 -5.81 5.13
CA ILE A 247 -4.32 -6.27 4.37
C ILE A 247 -3.03 -5.79 5.03
N THR A 248 -2.91 -4.49 5.30
CA THR A 248 -1.70 -3.94 5.93
C THR A 248 -1.53 -4.41 7.38
N LYS A 249 -2.64 -4.66 8.11
CA LYS A 249 -2.57 -5.31 9.43
C LYS A 249 -2.11 -6.76 9.35
N GLY A 250 -2.57 -7.52 8.36
CA GLY A 250 -2.11 -8.89 8.09
C GLY A 250 -0.60 -8.97 7.80
N GLN A 251 -0.10 -8.08 6.95
CA GLN A 251 1.34 -7.94 6.67
C GLN A 251 2.16 -7.66 7.96
N MET A 252 1.68 -6.78 8.85
CA MET A 252 2.36 -6.52 10.12
C MET A 252 2.29 -7.70 11.08
N CYS A 253 1.15 -8.39 11.14
CA CYS A 253 0.95 -9.56 11.96
C CYS A 253 1.89 -10.71 11.56
N GLN A 254 2.02 -10.95 10.24
CA GLN A 254 2.99 -11.88 9.67
C GLN A 254 4.42 -11.57 10.13
N PHE A 255 4.88 -10.32 9.99
CA PHE A 255 6.27 -9.98 10.32
C PHE A 255 6.55 -10.12 11.83
N VAL A 256 5.56 -9.82 12.68
CA VAL A 256 5.66 -10.10 14.12
C VAL A 256 5.76 -11.60 14.38
N PHE A 257 4.90 -12.44 13.81
CA PHE A 257 4.94 -13.89 14.05
C PHE A 257 6.24 -14.55 13.53
N ASN A 258 6.70 -14.20 12.34
CA ASN A 258 8.00 -14.66 11.81
C ASN A 258 9.17 -14.20 12.71
N CYS A 259 9.10 -13.00 13.29
CA CYS A 259 10.11 -12.49 14.21
C CYS A 259 10.08 -13.24 15.55
N LEU A 260 8.89 -13.58 16.07
CA LEU A 260 8.71 -14.36 17.30
C LEU A 260 9.17 -15.81 17.11
N GLN A 261 8.84 -16.44 15.98
CA GLN A 261 9.34 -17.78 15.61
C GLN A 261 10.87 -17.80 15.65
N SER A 262 11.51 -16.86 14.93
CA SER A 262 12.97 -16.81 14.92
C SER A 262 13.57 -16.41 16.26
N ALA A 263 12.87 -15.67 17.13
CA ALA A 263 13.35 -15.35 18.47
C ALA A 263 13.28 -16.58 19.40
N TYR A 264 12.22 -17.39 19.30
CA TYR A 264 12.05 -18.64 20.03
C TYR A 264 13.15 -19.66 19.69
N ASP A 265 13.36 -19.94 18.39
CA ASP A 265 14.42 -20.86 17.93
C ASP A 265 15.83 -20.32 18.21
N LEU A 266 16.02 -18.99 18.27
CA LEU A 266 17.32 -18.42 18.61
C LEU A 266 17.59 -18.33 20.12
N GLY A 267 16.59 -18.19 20.97
CA GLY A 267 16.76 -17.88 22.41
C GLY A 267 16.24 -18.93 23.39
N TRP A 268 15.28 -19.77 22.99
CA TRP A 268 14.64 -20.76 23.88
C TRP A 268 15.03 -22.21 23.54
N VAL A 269 15.20 -22.53 22.25
CA VAL A 269 15.61 -23.87 21.81
C VAL A 269 17.10 -24.11 22.13
N PRO A 270 17.45 -25.15 22.93
CA PRO A 270 18.85 -25.47 23.24
C PRO A 270 19.69 -25.71 21.98
N ARG A 271 20.96 -25.29 21.99
CA ARG A 271 21.78 -25.34 20.77
C ARG A 271 22.21 -26.74 20.31
N ALA A 272 22.12 -27.74 21.18
CA ALA A 272 22.25 -29.15 20.80
C ALA A 272 20.99 -29.71 20.12
N GLU A 273 19.83 -29.05 20.29
CA GLU A 273 18.51 -29.53 19.83
C GLU A 273 17.98 -28.75 18.62
N LEU A 274 18.58 -27.60 18.27
CA LEU A 274 18.15 -26.80 17.12
C LEU A 274 18.50 -27.50 15.80
N LYS A 275 17.46 -27.86 15.03
CA LYS A 275 17.54 -28.63 13.78
C LYS A 275 17.66 -27.76 12.53
N TYR A 276 17.60 -26.44 12.68
CA TYR A 276 17.59 -25.48 11.58
C TYR A 276 18.77 -24.51 11.59
N SER A 277 19.05 -23.90 10.44
CA SER A 277 20.22 -23.05 10.23
C SER A 277 20.16 -21.75 11.05
N VAL A 278 20.99 -21.67 12.10
CA VAL A 278 21.20 -20.46 12.94
C VAL A 278 21.49 -19.22 12.08
N ARG A 279 22.17 -19.37 10.93
CA ARG A 279 22.45 -18.28 10.00
C ARG A 279 21.15 -17.74 9.38
N LEU A 280 20.30 -18.63 8.85
CA LEU A 280 19.03 -18.25 8.24
C LEU A 280 18.05 -17.66 9.26
N LEU A 281 18.02 -18.19 10.49
CA LEU A 281 17.22 -17.62 11.58
C LEU A 281 17.67 -16.19 11.91
N LYS A 282 18.97 -15.96 12.15
CA LYS A 282 19.50 -14.60 12.39
C LYS A 282 19.15 -13.63 11.27
N ILE A 283 19.23 -14.08 10.02
CA ILE A 283 18.85 -13.29 8.83
C ILE A 283 17.34 -12.99 8.82
N LEU A 284 16.49 -13.99 9.07
CA LEU A 284 15.04 -13.85 9.16
C LEU A 284 14.63 -12.84 10.24
N PHE A 285 15.17 -12.97 11.45
CA PHE A 285 14.92 -12.07 12.58
C PHE A 285 15.21 -10.60 12.20
N TRP A 286 16.43 -10.30 11.75
CA TRP A 286 16.81 -8.92 11.41
C TRP A 286 16.04 -8.37 10.20
N TYR A 287 15.65 -9.22 9.25
CA TYR A 287 14.82 -8.82 8.11
C TYR A 287 13.36 -8.53 8.51
N MET A 288 12.78 -9.28 9.44
CA MET A 288 11.45 -8.96 9.97
C MET A 288 11.47 -7.64 10.76
N ILE A 289 12.52 -7.38 11.54
CA ILE A 289 12.73 -6.08 12.21
C ILE A 289 12.85 -4.93 11.21
N SER A 290 13.62 -5.06 10.12
CA SER A 290 13.75 -3.99 9.12
C SER A 290 12.43 -3.70 8.40
N LEU A 291 11.67 -4.75 8.03
CA LEU A 291 10.35 -4.58 7.42
C LEU A 291 9.34 -3.94 8.38
N LEU A 292 9.31 -4.33 9.65
CA LEU A 292 8.44 -3.72 10.68
C LEU A 292 8.74 -2.22 10.84
N LEU A 293 10.01 -1.83 10.90
CA LEU A 293 10.41 -0.41 10.98
C LEU A 293 10.01 0.38 9.72
N LEU A 294 10.24 -0.18 8.53
CA LEU A 294 9.92 0.49 7.26
C LEU A 294 8.41 0.64 7.03
N PHE A 295 7.61 -0.39 7.30
CA PHE A 295 6.15 -0.32 7.22
C PHE A 295 5.54 0.55 8.33
N GLY A 296 6.11 0.53 9.55
CA GLY A 296 5.71 1.44 10.63
C GLY A 296 5.91 2.91 10.23
N ASN A 297 7.07 3.22 9.66
CA ASN A 297 7.39 4.54 9.09
C ASN A 297 6.41 4.93 7.97
N PHE A 298 6.09 4.01 7.04
CA PHE A 298 5.11 4.21 5.97
C PHE A 298 3.69 4.50 6.53
N LEU A 299 3.23 3.72 7.52
CA LEU A 299 1.94 3.91 8.17
C LEU A 299 1.85 5.27 8.89
N VAL A 300 2.89 5.66 9.64
CA VAL A 300 2.95 6.96 10.32
C VAL A 300 2.95 8.12 9.31
N LYS A 301 3.75 8.03 8.24
CA LYS A 301 3.80 9.05 7.17
C LYS A 301 2.44 9.20 6.47
N ASN A 302 1.75 8.10 6.18
CA ASN A 302 0.43 8.14 5.53
C ASN A 302 -0.64 8.73 6.47
N LYS A 303 -0.66 8.35 7.75
CA LYS A 303 -1.55 8.97 8.75
C LYS A 303 -1.33 10.48 8.88
N LYS A 304 -0.07 10.93 8.97
CA LYS A 304 0.28 12.36 9.03
C LYS A 304 -0.20 13.12 7.79
N LYS A 305 0.00 12.58 6.59
CA LYS A 305 -0.51 13.18 5.33
C LYS A 305 -2.04 13.27 5.28
N SER A 306 -2.75 12.22 5.71
CA SER A 306 -4.22 12.25 5.75
C SER A 306 -4.76 13.30 6.73
N SER A 307 -4.12 13.43 7.90
CA SER A 307 -4.46 14.45 8.89
C SER A 307 -4.15 15.87 8.40
N GLN A 308 -3.04 16.06 7.69
CA GLN A 308 -2.71 17.34 7.06
C GLN A 308 -3.72 17.73 5.97
N HIS A 309 -4.16 16.78 5.14
CA HIS A 309 -5.19 17.02 4.13
C HIS A 309 -6.50 17.48 4.78
N HIS A 310 -7.03 16.72 5.75
CA HIS A 310 -8.27 17.10 6.45
C HIS A 310 -8.18 18.45 7.18
N ARG A 311 -7.00 18.82 7.72
CA ARG A 311 -6.78 20.14 8.32
C ARG A 311 -6.74 21.26 7.28
N ALA A 312 -6.18 21.00 6.09
CA ALA A 312 -6.22 21.93 4.98
C ALA A 312 -7.67 22.10 4.48
N ASP A 313 -8.37 21.00 4.18
CA ASP A 313 -9.78 21.00 3.76
C ASP A 313 -10.67 21.80 4.74
N ALA A 314 -10.51 21.54 6.04
CA ALA A 314 -11.24 22.25 7.09
C ALA A 314 -10.89 23.74 7.16
N SER A 315 -9.62 24.12 6.96
CA SER A 315 -9.22 25.53 6.92
C SER A 315 -9.74 26.26 5.68
N THR A 316 -9.79 25.59 4.52
CA THR A 316 -10.37 26.15 3.29
C THR A 316 -11.89 26.30 3.40
N ALA A 317 -12.58 25.32 4.00
CA ALA A 317 -14.02 25.42 4.28
C ALA A 317 -14.34 26.53 5.31
N ALA A 318 -13.51 26.69 6.34
CA ALA A 318 -13.64 27.78 7.31
C ALA A 318 -13.42 29.16 6.67
N ALA A 319 -12.42 29.31 5.80
CA ALA A 319 -12.17 30.53 5.05
C ALA A 319 -13.36 30.88 4.11
N ALA A 320 -13.84 29.91 3.33
CA ALA A 320 -14.97 30.11 2.43
C ALA A 320 -16.27 30.50 3.17
N ASN A 321 -16.53 29.94 4.35
CA ASN A 321 -17.62 30.38 5.22
C ASN A 321 -17.40 31.79 5.78
N GLY A 322 -16.15 32.15 6.13
CA GLY A 322 -15.79 33.49 6.55
C GLY A 322 -16.07 34.54 5.47
N ASP A 323 -15.62 34.29 4.24
CA ASP A 323 -15.86 35.16 3.09
C ASP A 323 -17.37 35.28 2.77
N ALA A 324 -18.13 34.19 2.85
CA ALA A 324 -19.58 34.21 2.66
C ALA A 324 -20.31 35.05 3.72
N VAL A 325 -19.93 34.94 4.99
CA VAL A 325 -20.48 35.75 6.09
C VAL A 325 -20.08 37.22 5.97
N ALA A 326 -18.82 37.50 5.60
CA ALA A 326 -18.35 38.85 5.34
C ALA A 326 -19.12 39.52 4.19
N LYS A 327 -19.39 38.78 3.11
CA LYS A 327 -20.15 39.28 1.96
C LYS A 327 -21.62 39.54 2.31
N ALA A 328 -22.27 38.64 3.05
CA ALA A 328 -23.65 38.82 3.52
C ALA A 328 -23.79 40.00 4.51
N ASN A 329 -22.77 40.30 5.31
CA ASN A 329 -22.74 41.49 6.16
C ASN A 329 -22.43 42.77 5.35
N GLY A 330 -21.61 42.69 4.30
CA GLY A 330 -21.37 43.79 3.36
C GLY A 330 -22.64 44.21 2.62
N GLU A 331 -23.42 43.25 2.11
CA GLU A 331 -24.71 43.52 1.47
C GLU A 331 -25.73 44.15 2.45
N LYS A 332 -25.74 43.71 3.72
CA LYS A 332 -26.54 44.38 4.78
C LYS A 332 -26.08 45.81 5.06
N SER A 333 -24.78 46.09 5.06
CA SER A 333 -24.26 47.46 5.20
C SER A 333 -24.64 48.34 4.00
N SER A 334 -24.65 47.77 2.79
CA SER A 334 -25.02 48.48 1.55
C SER A 334 -26.52 48.78 1.43
N CYS A 335 -27.37 48.21 2.28
CA CYS A 335 -28.83 48.39 2.24
C CYS A 335 -29.38 49.25 3.40
N GLY A 336 -28.52 49.68 4.34
CA GLY A 336 -28.95 50.48 5.50
C GLY A 336 -29.18 51.96 5.18
N ASP A 337 -28.21 52.62 4.55
CA ASP A 337 -28.17 54.08 4.49
C ASP A 337 -29.11 54.70 3.42
N GLY A 338 -29.54 53.92 2.43
CA GLY A 338 -30.51 54.39 1.42
C GLY A 338 -31.96 54.39 1.92
N ALA A 339 -32.35 53.41 2.75
CA ALA A 339 -33.75 53.18 3.10
C ALA A 339 -34.31 54.25 4.07
N ASN A 340 -33.52 54.68 5.04
CA ASN A 340 -33.94 55.69 6.03
C ASN A 340 -34.10 57.08 5.39
N ALA A 341 -33.21 57.45 4.46
CA ALA A 341 -33.26 58.74 3.77
C ALA A 341 -34.54 58.90 2.92
N GLU A 342 -35.00 57.82 2.28
CA GLU A 342 -36.24 57.82 1.51
C GLU A 342 -37.48 57.84 2.41
N LEU A 343 -37.48 57.04 3.50
CA LEU A 343 -38.60 56.95 4.44
C LEU A 343 -38.89 58.24 5.20
N ASP A 344 -37.87 58.93 5.72
CA ASP A 344 -38.08 60.21 6.42
C ASP A 344 -38.52 61.34 5.47
N LYS A 345 -38.11 61.26 4.20
CA LYS A 345 -38.55 62.19 3.15
C LYS A 345 -40.03 61.99 2.80
N ILE A 346 -40.45 60.75 2.59
CA ILE A 346 -41.87 60.38 2.40
C ILE A 346 -42.71 60.79 3.62
N ARG A 347 -42.20 60.59 4.83
CA ARG A 347 -42.86 61.00 6.08
C ARG A 347 -42.99 62.52 6.22
N SER A 348 -41.98 63.28 5.77
CA SER A 348 -42.01 64.74 5.72
C SER A 348 -43.05 65.27 4.73
N GLU A 349 -43.22 64.64 3.57
CA GLU A 349 -44.20 65.04 2.55
C GLU A 349 -45.63 64.66 2.94
N HIS A 350 -45.85 63.50 3.57
CA HIS A 350 -47.19 63.10 4.04
C HIS A 350 -47.75 64.08 5.07
N LEU A 351 -46.96 64.46 6.09
CA LEU A 351 -47.35 65.42 7.12
C LEU A 351 -47.64 66.83 6.56
N LYS A 352 -46.95 67.26 5.50
CA LYS A 352 -47.23 68.54 4.81
C LYS A 352 -48.53 68.47 4.00
N ASN A 353 -48.82 67.34 3.37
CA ASN A 353 -50.03 67.16 2.57
C ASN A 353 -51.31 67.07 3.44
N GLU A 354 -51.26 66.39 4.60
CA GLU A 354 -52.40 66.35 5.53
C GLU A 354 -52.76 67.74 6.07
N GLN A 355 -51.77 68.56 6.45
CA GLN A 355 -52.02 69.94 6.91
C GLN A 355 -52.55 70.86 5.80
N THR A 356 -52.17 70.62 4.54
CA THR A 356 -52.61 71.45 3.41
C THR A 356 -54.03 71.08 2.93
N ALA A 357 -54.45 69.82 3.10
CA ALA A 357 -55.76 69.35 2.63
C ALA A 357 -56.95 69.88 3.46
N HIS A 358 -56.76 70.19 4.75
CA HIS A 358 -57.88 70.44 5.66
C HIS A 358 -58.46 71.88 5.64
N VAL A 359 -57.89 72.79 4.85
CA VAL A 359 -58.25 74.24 4.84
C VAL A 359 -58.98 74.65 3.56
N LYS A 360 -60.17 74.09 3.30
CA LYS A 360 -61.28 74.74 2.55
C LYS A 360 -62.58 73.89 2.48
N ARG A 361 -63.47 74.07 3.48
CA ARG A 361 -64.96 74.18 3.39
C ARG A 361 -65.62 73.75 4.71
N LEU A 362 -66.17 74.72 5.44
CA LEU A 362 -67.11 74.52 6.56
C LEU A 362 -68.47 75.13 6.20
N PRO A 363 -69.56 74.64 6.81
CA PRO A 363 -70.64 75.56 7.18
C PRO A 363 -71.25 75.30 8.58
N ARG A 364 -71.22 76.33 9.44
CA ARG A 364 -72.08 76.55 10.64
C ARG A 364 -71.85 75.58 11.82
N LYS A 365 -72.10 75.95 13.09
CA LYS A 365 -72.72 77.15 13.71
C LYS A 365 -72.25 77.29 15.19
N SER A 366 -71.98 78.51 15.69
CA SER A 366 -71.96 78.96 17.13
C SER A 366 -71.16 78.15 18.19
N SER A 367 -70.50 78.66 19.26
CA SER A 367 -70.04 79.97 19.80
C SER A 367 -69.38 79.67 21.20
N ILE A 368 -68.71 80.50 22.03
CA ILE A 368 -68.44 81.95 22.12
C ILE A 368 -67.25 82.22 23.12
N ARG A 369 -66.48 83.33 23.00
CA ARG A 369 -65.54 83.95 24.02
C ARG A 369 -64.33 83.13 24.56
N THR A 370 -63.18 83.68 25.03
CA THR A 370 -62.36 84.91 24.76
C THR A 370 -60.96 84.87 25.47
N TYR A 371 -59.94 85.57 24.91
CA TYR A 371 -58.73 86.20 25.53
C TYR A 371 -57.49 85.41 26.06
N GLY A 372 -56.28 86.00 25.87
CA GLY A 372 -54.92 85.61 26.38
C GLY A 372 -54.02 84.87 25.36
N ALA A 373 -52.75 85.15 25.00
CA ALA A 373 -51.56 85.88 25.53
C ALA A 373 -50.52 85.00 26.29
N GLN A 374 -49.18 85.08 26.13
CA GLN A 374 -48.29 85.86 25.21
C GLN A 374 -46.78 85.41 25.29
N THR A 375 -45.97 85.61 24.22
CA THR A 375 -44.46 85.83 24.18
C THR A 375 -43.49 84.70 24.67
N VAL A 376 -42.14 84.58 24.38
CA VAL A 376 -41.14 85.06 23.35
C VAL A 376 -39.78 84.29 23.51
N ALA A 377 -38.92 84.20 22.46
CA ALA A 377 -37.45 83.87 22.45
C ALA A 377 -36.96 82.44 22.87
N ALA A 378 -35.67 82.02 22.72
CA ALA A 378 -34.65 82.15 21.64
C ALA A 378 -33.34 81.31 21.91
N ASP A 379 -32.62 80.91 20.84
CA ASP A 379 -31.15 80.71 20.71
C ASP A 379 -30.39 79.54 21.46
N PRO A 380 -29.07 79.26 21.24
CA PRO A 380 -28.62 77.92 20.78
C PRO A 380 -27.34 77.34 21.48
N PHE A 381 -26.30 76.90 20.70
CA PHE A 381 -24.96 76.35 21.10
C PHE A 381 -24.92 74.87 21.62
N PHE A 382 -23.88 74.01 21.45
CA PHE A 382 -22.66 74.03 20.59
C PHE A 382 -21.90 72.67 20.54
N ARG A 383 -20.99 72.52 19.54
CA ARG A 383 -19.69 71.78 19.53
C ARG A 383 -19.56 70.22 19.61
N SER A 384 -18.69 69.71 18.71
CA SER A 384 -17.53 68.79 18.86
C SER A 384 -17.47 67.78 20.03
N THR A 385 -16.94 66.57 19.86
CA THR A 385 -15.71 66.22 19.08
C THR A 385 -15.83 64.97 18.23
#